data_AF-A0A165DG50-F1
#
_entry.id   AF-A0A165DG50-F1
#
_cell.length_a   1.000
_cell.length_b   1.000
_cell.length_c   1.000
_cell.angle_alpha   90.00
_cell.angle_beta   90.00
_cell.angle_gamma   90.00
#
_symmetry.space_group_name_H-M   'P 1'
#
loop_
_entity.id
_entity.type
_entity.pdbx_description
1 polymer ?
#
loop_
_entity_poly.entity_id
_entity_poly.type
_entity_poly.pdbx_seq_one_letter_code
_entity_poly.pdbx_strand_id
1 'polypeptide(L)'
;MRPATEPTLPIELATVCITSLLYGIFLLLFGSFVYLSATRLAPTINGLRRDPFYVSPIFIVGVVLLMLISANWVLTIVRLFDGLMDDTGELQLGLFFSDLANPTYVAKSVLYFMTALSQDTIIIRRLSRSWNHNKPIIIFPIILCCSLIAAGANAAYQLSRHTEGDRIVNESAGRWIVSAAALTFAYVDFAVMNMYAYTSPCIDEGTDRDMTRTFIIFFLVSFLARTYVASFAIEMWMQMAGISYMLVIIRLRIGPGYQRKARPIILPPSKSYNLTTVITHNWRVSVTSAPAVNTTEYHPPNSPIVDVSTNRIVDEC
;
A
#
# COMPACT_ATOMS: atom_id res chain seq x y z
N MET A 1 -31.95 30.48 21.47
CA MET A 1 -30.55 30.97 21.48
C MET A 1 -29.76 30.16 22.50
N ARG A 2 -28.95 29.20 22.04
CA ARG A 2 -27.94 28.55 22.89
C ARG A 2 -26.73 29.49 22.92
N PRO A 3 -26.13 29.79 24.09
CA PRO A 3 -24.91 30.59 24.14
C PRO A 3 -23.83 29.90 23.32
N ALA A 4 -23.32 30.61 22.31
CA ALA A 4 -22.41 30.13 21.28
C ALA A 4 -20.95 30.12 21.76
N THR A 5 -20.69 29.45 22.87
CA THR A 5 -19.33 29.14 23.35
C THR A 5 -19.08 27.64 23.22
N GLU A 6 -19.36 27.05 22.05
CA GLU A 6 -18.86 25.70 21.78
C GLU A 6 -17.35 25.76 21.48
N PRO A 7 -16.56 24.78 21.96
CA PRO A 7 -15.11 24.78 21.85
C PRO A 7 -14.62 24.41 20.44
N THR A 8 -14.96 25.19 19.42
CA THR A 8 -14.49 24.99 18.04
C THR A 8 -13.01 25.31 17.89
N LEU A 9 -12.55 26.41 18.51
CA LEU A 9 -11.15 26.84 18.46
C LEU A 9 -10.17 25.82 19.06
N PRO A 10 -10.41 25.25 20.28
CA PRO A 10 -9.55 24.19 20.82
C PRO A 10 -9.48 22.95 19.93
N ILE A 11 -10.57 22.60 19.22
CA ILE A 11 -10.60 21.44 18.32
C ILE A 11 -9.73 21.69 17.09
N GLU A 12 -9.83 22.86 16.47
CA GLU A 12 -9.01 23.23 15.31
C GLU A 12 -7.52 23.30 15.68
N LEU A 13 -7.18 23.90 16.82
CA LEU A 13 -5.81 23.91 17.35
C LEU A 13 -5.28 22.49 17.59
N ALA A 14 -6.08 21.63 18.24
CA ALA A 14 -5.71 20.23 18.45
C ALA A 14 -5.51 19.50 17.12
N THR A 15 -6.36 19.76 16.14
CA THR A 15 -6.26 19.20 14.78
C THR A 15 -4.96 19.61 14.11
N VAL A 16 -4.59 20.90 14.15
CA VAL A 16 -3.34 21.40 13.57
C VAL A 16 -2.12 20.80 14.26
N CYS A 17 -2.13 20.70 15.60
CA CYS A 17 -1.06 20.07 16.37
C CYS A 17 -0.86 18.60 15.97
N ILE A 18 -1.95 17.83 15.91
CA ILE A 18 -1.87 16.39 15.62
C ILE A 18 -1.52 16.16 14.15
N THR A 19 -2.13 16.89 13.21
CA THR A 19 -1.79 16.78 11.78
C THR A 19 -0.33 17.15 11.51
N SER A 20 0.23 18.14 12.23
CA SER A 20 1.66 18.50 12.15
C SER A 20 2.56 17.40 12.71
N LEU A 21 2.18 16.78 13.83
CA LEU A 21 2.92 15.66 14.41
C LEU A 21 2.93 14.45 13.45
N LEU A 22 1.76 14.08 12.91
CA LEU A 22 1.64 12.98 11.96
C LEU A 22 2.40 13.28 10.66
N TYR A 23 2.39 14.52 10.20
CA TYR A 23 3.18 14.94 9.04
C TYR A 23 4.68 14.77 9.27
N GLY A 24 5.18 15.14 10.47
CA GLY A 24 6.57 14.90 10.86
C GLY A 24 6.94 13.40 10.85
N ILE A 25 6.09 12.54 11.40
CA ILE A 25 6.29 11.07 11.37
C ILE A 25 6.34 10.57 9.92
N PHE A 26 5.42 11.03 9.07
CA PHE A 26 5.39 10.67 7.66
C PHE A 26 6.68 11.09 6.93
N LEU A 27 7.19 12.31 7.19
CA LEU A 27 8.46 12.78 6.62
C LEU A 27 9.65 11.91 7.06
N LEU A 28 9.71 11.52 8.33
CA LEU A 28 10.76 10.63 8.83
C LEU A 28 10.70 9.25 8.16
N LEU A 29 9.50 8.70 7.97
CA LEU A 29 9.30 7.43 7.28
C LEU A 29 9.65 7.52 5.79
N PHE A 30 9.25 8.59 5.12
CA PHE A 30 9.60 8.83 3.72
C PHE A 30 11.12 9.00 3.55
N GLY A 31 11.75 9.80 4.41
CA GLY A 31 13.20 9.98 4.43
C GLY A 31 13.94 8.65 4.67
N SER A 32 13.46 7.84 5.62
CA SER A 32 13.98 6.49 5.87
C SER A 32 13.82 5.58 4.65
N PHE A 33 12.67 5.63 3.98
CA PHE A 33 12.41 4.88 2.75
C PHE A 33 13.36 5.30 1.61
N VAL A 34 13.57 6.61 1.42
CA VAL A 34 14.51 7.14 0.43
C VAL A 34 15.94 6.74 0.77
N TYR A 35 16.35 6.87 2.04
CA TYR A 35 17.67 6.48 2.52
C TYR A 35 17.93 4.98 2.32
N LEU A 36 17.01 4.10 2.75
CA LEU A 36 17.12 2.66 2.56
C LEU A 36 17.14 2.28 1.08
N SER A 37 16.38 3.00 0.26
CA SER A 37 16.38 2.77 -1.18
C SER A 37 17.69 3.19 -1.83
N ALA A 38 18.24 4.36 -1.46
CA ALA A 38 19.50 4.87 -1.98
C ALA A 38 20.71 4.01 -1.52
N THR A 39 20.74 3.59 -0.25
CA THR A 39 21.85 2.81 0.31
C THR A 39 21.87 1.36 -0.18
N ARG A 40 20.70 0.72 -0.36
CA ARG A 40 20.61 -0.65 -0.90
C ARG A 40 20.85 -0.73 -2.42
N LEU A 41 21.15 0.39 -3.08
CA LEU A 41 21.61 0.42 -4.46
C LEU A 41 23.12 0.15 -4.64
N ALA A 42 23.88 -0.05 -3.55
CA ALA A 42 25.25 -0.56 -3.58
C ALA A 42 25.32 -1.86 -2.73
N PRO A 43 25.78 -3.03 -3.23
CA PRO A 43 26.70 -3.26 -4.35
C PRO A 43 26.20 -4.21 -5.44
N THR A 44 26.78 -4.01 -6.63
CA THR A 44 26.82 -4.89 -7.81
C THR A 44 27.08 -6.35 -7.44
N ILE A 45 26.10 -7.22 -7.68
CA ILE A 45 26.34 -8.66 -7.88
C ILE A 45 26.02 -8.92 -9.35
N ASN A 46 27.07 -9.11 -10.15
CA ASN A 46 27.07 -9.72 -11.47
C ASN A 46 26.59 -8.90 -12.69
N GLY A 47 26.95 -7.61 -12.81
CA GLY A 47 27.05 -6.93 -14.11
C GLY A 47 25.76 -6.72 -14.93
N LEU A 48 24.60 -7.23 -14.49
CA LEU A 48 23.32 -6.90 -15.13
C LEU A 48 22.89 -5.50 -14.71
N ARG A 49 22.92 -4.60 -15.70
CA ARG A 49 22.45 -3.21 -15.65
C ARG A 49 21.01 -3.20 -15.11
N ARG A 50 20.83 -2.82 -13.84
CA ARG A 50 19.51 -2.59 -13.25
C ARG A 50 18.97 -1.24 -13.73
N ASP A 51 17.71 -1.24 -14.14
CA ASP A 51 17.01 -0.01 -14.49
C ASP A 51 17.09 1.02 -13.36
N PRO A 52 17.16 2.31 -13.70
CA PRO A 52 17.25 3.39 -12.72
C PRO A 52 16.09 3.38 -11.71
N PHE A 53 16.44 3.46 -10.42
CA PHE A 53 15.50 3.41 -9.30
C PHE A 53 14.39 4.46 -9.36
N TYR A 54 14.68 5.65 -9.89
CA TYR A 54 13.73 6.77 -10.03
C TYR A 54 12.56 6.46 -10.98
N VAL A 55 12.67 5.41 -11.79
CA VAL A 55 11.59 4.95 -12.68
C VAL A 55 10.68 3.92 -11.98
N SER A 56 10.99 3.54 -10.73
CA SER A 56 10.13 2.62 -9.99
C SER A 56 8.78 3.29 -9.71
N PRO A 57 7.64 2.70 -10.13
CA PRO A 57 6.31 3.29 -9.91
C PRO A 57 6.00 3.49 -8.42
N ILE A 58 6.61 2.69 -7.53
CA ILE A 58 6.46 2.82 -6.07
C ILE A 58 7.09 4.14 -5.58
N PHE A 59 8.24 4.54 -6.14
CA PHE A 59 8.88 5.80 -5.78
C PHE A 59 8.05 6.99 -6.28
N ILE A 60 7.54 6.92 -7.52
CA ILE A 60 6.69 7.95 -8.10
C ILE A 60 5.45 8.19 -7.22
N VAL A 61 4.74 7.13 -6.82
CA VAL A 61 3.56 7.30 -5.96
C VAL A 61 3.94 7.82 -4.57
N GLY A 62 5.08 7.41 -4.01
CA GLY A 62 5.59 7.99 -2.76
C GLY A 62 5.83 9.50 -2.83
N VAL A 63 6.39 9.99 -3.94
CA VAL A 63 6.58 11.43 -4.18
C VAL A 63 5.24 12.14 -4.36
N VAL A 64 4.29 11.55 -5.10
CA VAL A 64 2.94 12.11 -5.25
C VAL A 64 2.23 12.21 -3.91
N LEU A 65 2.31 11.17 -3.06
CA LEU A 65 1.74 11.20 -1.72
C LEU A 65 2.40 12.25 -0.83
N LEU A 66 3.73 12.42 -0.90
CA LEU A 66 4.42 13.48 -0.19
C LEU A 66 3.88 14.86 -0.58
N MET A 67 3.73 15.12 -1.89
CA MET A 67 3.18 16.38 -2.39
C MET A 67 1.74 16.59 -1.89
N LEU A 68 0.86 15.60 -2.00
CA LEU A 68 -0.53 15.70 -1.57
C LEU A 68 -0.68 15.93 -0.07
N ILE A 69 0.08 15.19 0.75
CA ILE A 69 0.05 15.34 2.21
C ILE A 69 0.62 16.70 2.63
N SER A 70 1.70 17.16 1.99
CA SER A 70 2.26 18.48 2.26
C SER A 70 1.28 19.61 1.90
N ALA A 71 0.60 19.50 0.75
CA ALA A 71 -0.42 20.46 0.34
C ALA A 71 -1.59 20.50 1.34
N ASN A 72 -2.07 19.34 1.80
CA ASN A 72 -3.12 19.29 2.82
C ASN A 72 -2.69 19.93 4.14
N TRP A 73 -1.47 19.65 4.60
CA TRP A 73 -0.93 20.24 5.82
C TRP A 73 -0.81 21.77 5.72
N VAL A 74 -0.29 22.30 4.60
CA VAL A 74 -0.23 23.74 4.36
C VAL A 74 -1.62 24.37 4.35
N LEU A 75 -2.61 23.76 3.69
CA LEU A 75 -3.99 24.25 3.70
C LEU A 75 -4.61 24.26 5.09
N THR A 76 -4.29 23.28 5.95
CA THR A 76 -4.75 23.26 7.34
C THR A 76 -4.17 24.42 8.15
N ILE A 77 -2.89 24.74 7.95
CA ILE A 77 -2.25 25.89 8.62
C ILE A 77 -2.80 27.21 8.10
N VAL A 78 -2.90 27.37 6.77
CA VAL A 78 -3.43 28.61 6.17
C VAL A 78 -4.86 28.86 6.66
N ARG A 79 -5.72 27.84 6.67
CA ARG A 79 -7.09 27.97 7.19
C ARG A 79 -7.14 28.37 8.66
N LEU A 80 -6.23 27.84 9.48
CA LEU A 80 -6.15 28.22 10.89
C LEU A 80 -5.79 29.71 11.03
N PHE A 81 -4.77 30.18 10.31
CA PHE A 81 -4.34 31.58 10.37
C PHE A 81 -5.37 32.54 9.76
N ASP A 82 -6.03 32.14 8.67
CA ASP A 82 -7.09 32.92 8.04
C ASP A 82 -8.26 33.14 9.01
N GLY A 83 -8.69 32.09 9.72
CA GLY A 83 -9.68 32.23 10.78
C GLY A 83 -9.21 33.08 11.97
N LEU A 84 -7.93 33.00 12.36
CA LEU A 84 -7.38 33.80 13.47
C LEU A 84 -7.19 35.29 13.12
N MET A 85 -6.96 35.61 11.84
CA MET A 85 -6.68 36.97 11.37
C MET A 85 -7.93 37.74 10.97
N ASP A 86 -9.06 37.06 10.72
CA ASP A 86 -10.31 37.76 10.43
C ASP A 86 -10.86 38.39 11.72
N ASP A 87 -10.59 39.69 11.90
CA ASP A 87 -10.93 40.53 13.07
C ASP A 87 -12.45 40.70 13.31
N THR A 88 -13.29 39.88 12.67
CA THR A 88 -14.75 40.00 12.61
C THR A 88 -15.47 39.38 13.81
N GLY A 89 -14.91 39.48 15.02
CA GLY A 89 -15.60 39.13 16.27
C GLY A 89 -15.87 37.63 16.50
N GLU A 90 -15.91 37.21 17.78
CA GLU A 90 -15.97 35.80 18.21
C GLU A 90 -17.18 35.02 17.64
N LEU A 91 -18.28 35.70 17.32
CA LEU A 91 -19.50 35.06 16.83
C LEU A 91 -19.42 34.64 15.35
N GLN A 92 -18.60 35.32 14.53
CA GLN A 92 -18.44 34.98 13.11
C GLN A 92 -17.40 33.88 12.88
N LEU A 93 -16.46 33.71 13.81
CA LEU A 93 -15.43 32.68 13.73
C LEU A 93 -16.02 31.26 13.63
N GLY A 94 -17.01 30.94 14.46
CA GLY A 94 -17.72 29.67 14.40
C GLY A 94 -18.49 29.46 13.09
N LEU A 95 -19.05 30.53 12.53
CA LEU A 95 -19.76 30.49 11.26
C LEU A 95 -18.78 30.28 10.09
N PHE A 96 -17.62 30.92 10.10
CA PHE A 96 -16.57 30.74 9.12
C PHE A 96 -16.07 29.29 9.06
N PHE A 97 -15.82 28.66 10.21
CA PHE A 97 -15.45 27.24 10.25
C PHE A 97 -16.58 26.30 9.82
N SER A 98 -17.84 26.73 10.03
CA SER A 98 -19.02 25.97 9.60
C SER A 98 -19.36 26.14 8.12
N ASP A 99 -18.78 27.15 7.44
CA ASP A 99 -19.00 27.34 6.02
C ASP A 99 -18.16 26.35 5.21
N LEU A 100 -18.88 25.38 4.63
CA LEU A 100 -18.33 24.34 3.77
C LEU A 100 -18.08 24.83 2.34
N ALA A 101 -18.65 25.98 1.96
CA ALA A 101 -18.45 26.58 0.64
C ALA A 101 -17.05 27.19 0.49
N ASN A 102 -16.34 27.35 1.59
CA ASN A 102 -14.98 27.86 1.59
C ASN A 102 -14.08 27.09 0.59
N PRO A 103 -13.38 27.79 -0.31
CA PRO A 103 -12.59 27.14 -1.36
C PRO A 103 -11.47 26.27 -0.79
N THR A 104 -10.99 26.58 0.41
CA THR A 104 -10.01 25.77 1.16
C THR A 104 -10.57 24.40 1.52
N TYR A 105 -11.85 24.32 1.92
CA TYR A 105 -12.51 23.06 2.25
C TYR A 105 -12.70 22.19 1.00
N VAL A 106 -13.16 22.79 -0.09
CA VAL A 106 -13.31 22.10 -1.38
C VAL A 106 -11.95 21.59 -1.86
N ALA A 107 -10.89 22.41 -1.79
CA ALA A 107 -9.53 22.01 -2.16
C ALA A 107 -9.03 20.81 -1.33
N LYS A 108 -9.25 20.82 0.00
CA LYS A 108 -8.91 19.70 0.88
C LYS A 108 -9.63 18.41 0.47
N SER A 109 -10.93 18.49 0.17
CA SER A 109 -11.70 17.32 -0.28
C SER A 109 -11.11 16.70 -1.55
N VAL A 110 -10.68 17.51 -2.52
CA VAL A 110 -10.03 17.03 -3.75
C VAL A 110 -8.68 16.37 -3.43
N LEU A 111 -7.86 16.96 -2.56
CA LEU A 111 -6.59 16.38 -2.13
C LEU A 111 -6.78 15.01 -1.45
N TYR A 112 -7.82 14.88 -0.64
CA TYR A 112 -8.21 13.63 0.00
C TYR A 112 -8.51 12.54 -1.06
N PHE A 113 -9.34 12.85 -2.06
CA PHE A 113 -9.64 11.88 -3.12
C PHE A 113 -8.41 11.51 -3.95
N MET A 114 -7.55 12.48 -4.28
CA MET A 114 -6.30 12.21 -5.01
C MET A 114 -5.35 11.30 -4.21
N THR A 115 -5.36 11.42 -2.88
CA THR A 115 -4.58 10.57 -1.99
C THR A 115 -5.12 9.14 -1.98
N ALA A 116 -6.44 8.98 -1.87
CA ALA A 116 -7.09 7.67 -1.96
C ALA A 116 -6.79 6.98 -3.29
N LEU A 117 -6.91 7.70 -4.41
CA LEU A 117 -6.57 7.17 -5.74
C LEU A 117 -5.11 6.75 -5.85
N SER A 118 -4.20 7.55 -5.29
CA SER A 118 -2.78 7.22 -5.26
C SER A 118 -2.54 5.89 -4.54
N GLN A 119 -3.20 5.65 -3.42
CA GLN A 119 -3.12 4.36 -2.70
C GLN A 119 -3.71 3.21 -3.52
N ASP A 120 -4.86 3.43 -4.16
CA ASP A 120 -5.55 2.40 -4.93
C ASP A 120 -4.74 1.94 -6.14
N THR A 121 -4.06 2.87 -6.85
CA THR A 121 -3.22 2.53 -8.01
C THR A 121 -2.14 1.50 -7.69
N ILE A 122 -1.63 1.51 -6.45
CA ILE A 122 -0.58 0.60 -6.01
C ILE A 122 -1.16 -0.79 -5.77
N ILE A 123 -2.28 -0.87 -5.06
CA ILE A 123 -2.95 -2.14 -4.79
C ILE A 123 -3.36 -2.80 -6.11
N ILE A 124 -3.91 -2.03 -7.07
CA ILE A 124 -4.21 -2.50 -8.43
C ILE A 124 -2.97 -3.07 -9.10
N ARG A 125 -1.85 -2.33 -9.06
CA ARG A 125 -0.61 -2.78 -9.69
C ARG A 125 -0.06 -4.05 -9.05
N ARG A 126 -0.22 -4.21 -7.73
CA ARG A 126 0.20 -5.42 -7.01
C ARG A 126 -0.69 -6.60 -7.37
N LEU A 127 -2.01 -6.40 -7.41
CA LEU A 127 -2.97 -7.43 -7.81
C LEU A 127 -2.71 -7.90 -9.26
N SER A 128 -2.50 -6.95 -10.18
CA SER A 128 -2.18 -7.25 -11.57
C SER A 128 -0.92 -8.09 -11.72
N ARG A 129 0.12 -7.81 -10.93
CA ARG A 129 1.37 -8.59 -10.96
C ARG A 129 1.18 -9.97 -10.34
N SER A 130 0.42 -10.07 -9.26
CA SER A 130 0.13 -11.35 -8.58
C SER A 130 -0.59 -12.33 -9.50
N TRP A 131 -1.55 -11.84 -10.30
CA TRP A 131 -2.37 -12.69 -11.16
C TRP A 131 -1.83 -12.88 -12.58
N ASN A 132 -0.53 -12.66 -12.79
CA ASN A 132 0.11 -12.77 -14.09
C ASN A 132 -0.64 -12.00 -15.21
N HIS A 133 -1.17 -10.81 -14.90
CA HIS A 133 -1.95 -9.97 -15.81
C HIS A 133 -3.25 -10.60 -16.34
N ASN A 134 -3.88 -11.53 -15.62
CA ASN A 134 -5.22 -11.99 -15.97
C ASN A 134 -6.22 -10.82 -15.90
N LYS A 135 -6.70 -10.37 -17.07
CA LYS A 135 -7.52 -9.15 -17.23
C LYS A 135 -8.83 -9.10 -16.42
N PRO A 136 -9.64 -10.16 -16.28
CA PRO A 136 -10.96 -10.05 -15.65
C PRO A 136 -10.89 -9.64 -14.17
N ILE A 137 -9.83 -10.02 -13.45
CA ILE A 137 -9.67 -9.69 -12.02
C ILE A 137 -9.28 -8.22 -11.82
N ILE A 138 -8.65 -7.61 -12.81
CA ILE A 138 -8.19 -6.21 -12.77
C ILE A 138 -9.34 -5.24 -13.12
N ILE A 139 -10.31 -5.67 -13.93
CA ILE A 139 -11.44 -4.84 -14.35
C ILE A 139 -12.27 -4.36 -13.14
N PHE A 140 -12.52 -5.23 -12.17
CA PHE A 140 -13.33 -4.91 -11.00
C PHE A 140 -12.74 -3.75 -10.15
N PRO A 141 -11.47 -3.79 -9.73
CA PRO A 141 -10.77 -2.65 -9.11
C PRO A 141 -10.80 -1.35 -9.91
N ILE A 142 -10.67 -1.42 -11.23
CA ILE A 142 -10.68 -0.23 -12.09
C ILE A 142 -12.06 0.41 -12.08
N ILE A 143 -13.14 -0.39 -12.17
CA ILE A 143 -14.51 0.10 -12.08
C ILE A 143 -14.77 0.76 -10.72
N LEU A 144 -14.28 0.17 -9.63
CA LEU A 144 -14.39 0.77 -8.30
C LEU A 144 -13.62 2.09 -8.20
N CYS A 145 -12.41 2.19 -8.75
CA CYS A 145 -11.65 3.44 -8.81
C CYS A 145 -12.39 4.52 -9.60
N CYS A 146 -12.92 4.18 -10.79
CA CYS A 146 -13.72 5.12 -11.57
C CYS A 146 -14.97 5.58 -10.81
N SER A 147 -15.60 4.67 -10.06
CA SER A 147 -16.75 4.99 -9.21
C SER A 147 -16.37 5.91 -8.05
N LEU A 148 -15.19 5.71 -7.47
CA LEU A 148 -14.64 6.58 -6.42
C LEU A 148 -14.33 7.99 -6.96
N ILE A 149 -13.76 8.11 -8.16
CA ILE A 149 -13.53 9.39 -8.83
C ILE A 149 -14.86 10.12 -9.05
N ALA A 150 -15.87 9.43 -9.59
CA ALA A 150 -17.18 10.01 -9.84
C ALA A 150 -17.86 10.45 -8.52
N ALA A 151 -17.83 9.61 -7.48
CA ALA A 151 -18.37 9.94 -6.17
C ALA A 151 -17.65 11.13 -5.54
N GLY A 152 -16.32 11.19 -5.64
CA GLY A 152 -15.52 12.29 -5.10
C GLY A 152 -15.72 13.61 -5.82
N ALA A 153 -15.79 13.58 -7.16
CA ALA A 153 -16.10 14.76 -7.96
C ALA A 153 -17.50 15.30 -7.65
N ASN A 154 -18.50 14.41 -7.52
CA ASN A 154 -19.85 14.80 -7.12
C ASN A 154 -19.91 15.35 -5.70
N ALA A 155 -19.16 14.77 -4.75
CA ALA A 155 -19.06 15.30 -3.40
C ALA A 155 -18.47 16.70 -3.39
N ALA A 156 -17.32 16.92 -4.06
CA ALA A 156 -16.69 18.23 -4.17
C ALA A 156 -17.58 19.27 -4.84
N TYR A 157 -18.30 18.87 -5.90
CA TYR A 157 -19.25 19.75 -6.59
C TYR A 157 -20.42 20.16 -5.69
N GLN A 158 -21.02 19.21 -4.96
CA GLN A 158 -22.13 19.52 -4.05
C GLN A 158 -21.68 20.39 -2.88
N LEU A 159 -20.46 20.16 -2.37
CA LEU A 159 -19.84 21.00 -1.33
C LEU A 159 -19.63 22.44 -1.82
N SER A 160 -19.19 22.63 -3.07
CA SER A 160 -18.99 23.98 -3.65
C SER A 160 -20.28 24.78 -3.85
N ARG A 161 -21.44 24.12 -3.84
CA ARG A 161 -22.76 24.74 -4.06
C ARG A 161 -23.61 24.85 -2.80
N HIS A 162 -23.12 24.42 -1.64
CA HIS A 162 -23.86 24.56 -0.40
C HIS A 162 -23.87 26.02 0.04
N THR A 163 -25.06 26.61 0.16
CA THR A 163 -25.25 27.94 0.73
C THR A 163 -25.52 27.83 2.22
N GLU A 164 -25.01 28.76 3.02
CA GLU A 164 -25.12 28.80 4.47
C GLU A 164 -26.57 28.61 4.97
N GLY A 165 -26.76 27.70 5.92
CA GLY A 165 -28.05 27.48 6.63
C GLY A 165 -28.66 26.09 6.45
N ASP A 166 -28.26 25.35 5.43
CA ASP A 166 -28.68 23.94 5.28
C ASP A 166 -27.72 23.01 6.02
N ARG A 167 -28.27 22.10 6.85
CA ARG A 167 -27.44 21.18 7.63
C ARG A 167 -26.64 20.30 6.66
N ILE A 168 -25.34 20.15 6.89
CA ILE A 168 -24.35 19.32 6.13
C ILE A 168 -24.84 17.88 5.86
N VAL A 169 -25.84 17.43 6.61
CA VAL A 169 -26.45 16.09 6.52
C VAL A 169 -27.81 16.07 5.84
N ASN A 170 -28.25 17.18 5.21
CA ASN A 170 -29.44 17.23 4.36
C ASN A 170 -29.10 16.65 2.97
N GLU A 171 -28.91 15.34 3.05
CA GLU A 171 -28.99 14.26 2.08
C GLU A 171 -28.06 14.19 0.86
N SER A 172 -27.69 15.25 0.14
CA SER A 172 -27.01 15.03 -1.16
C SER A 172 -25.51 14.72 -1.03
N ALA A 173 -24.71 15.60 -0.42
CA ALA A 173 -23.26 15.43 -0.29
C ALA A 173 -22.88 14.25 0.62
N GLY A 174 -23.61 14.07 1.74
CA GLY A 174 -23.38 12.96 2.65
C GLY A 174 -23.59 11.59 2.00
N ARG A 175 -24.56 11.45 1.07
CA ARG A 175 -24.76 10.20 0.31
C ARG A 175 -23.54 9.83 -0.53
N TRP A 176 -22.88 10.81 -1.16
CA TRP A 176 -21.66 10.58 -1.95
C TRP A 176 -20.44 10.25 -1.08
N ILE A 177 -20.34 10.86 0.10
CA ILE A 177 -19.26 10.56 1.06
C ILE A 177 -19.41 9.13 1.61
N VAL A 178 -20.64 8.74 1.99
CA VAL A 178 -20.92 7.38 2.47
C VAL A 178 -20.72 6.36 1.35
N SER A 179 -21.12 6.66 0.11
CA SER A 179 -20.88 5.75 -1.02
C SER A 179 -19.39 5.61 -1.32
N ALA A 180 -18.62 6.70 -1.27
CA ALA A 180 -17.16 6.66 -1.41
C ALA A 180 -16.53 5.78 -0.32
N ALA A 181 -16.92 5.96 0.95
CA ALA A 181 -16.42 5.15 2.06
C ALA A 181 -16.77 3.66 1.91
N ALA A 182 -18.01 3.35 1.50
CA ALA A 182 -18.45 1.98 1.24
C ALA A 182 -17.70 1.34 0.07
N LEU A 183 -17.43 2.08 -1.00
CA LEU A 183 -16.64 1.61 -2.14
C LEU A 183 -15.20 1.30 -1.73
N THR A 184 -14.56 2.15 -0.93
CA THR A 184 -13.22 1.90 -0.40
C THR A 184 -13.20 0.67 0.51
N PHE A 185 -14.21 0.48 1.35
CA PHE A 185 -14.32 -0.72 2.20
C PHE A 185 -14.44 -2.00 1.37
N ALA A 186 -15.38 -2.02 0.42
CA ALA A 186 -15.59 -3.16 -0.47
C ALA A 186 -14.34 -3.48 -1.30
N TYR A 187 -13.64 -2.44 -1.74
CA TYR A 187 -12.38 -2.56 -2.46
C TYR A 187 -11.28 -3.22 -1.61
N VAL A 188 -11.05 -2.72 -0.39
CA VAL A 188 -10.04 -3.26 0.52
C VAL A 188 -10.32 -4.73 0.82
N ASP A 189 -11.58 -5.08 1.10
CA ASP A 189 -11.97 -6.47 1.38
C ASP A 189 -11.76 -7.38 0.18
N PHE A 190 -12.15 -6.94 -1.02
CA PHE A 190 -11.91 -7.69 -2.23
C PHE A 190 -10.42 -7.89 -2.51
N ALA A 191 -9.61 -6.82 -2.43
CA ALA A 191 -8.19 -6.88 -2.69
C ALA A 191 -7.46 -7.82 -1.72
N VAL A 192 -7.83 -7.74 -0.44
CA VAL A 192 -7.29 -8.61 0.63
C VAL A 192 -7.65 -10.06 0.40
N MET A 193 -8.93 -10.37 0.18
CA MET A 193 -9.41 -11.75 -0.02
C MET A 193 -8.71 -12.40 -1.21
N ASN A 194 -8.57 -11.69 -2.32
CA ASN A 194 -7.88 -12.21 -3.50
C ASN A 194 -6.38 -12.37 -3.26
N MET A 195 -5.74 -11.42 -2.56
CA MET A 195 -4.31 -11.54 -2.22
C MET A 195 -4.02 -12.76 -1.34
N TYR A 196 -4.93 -13.07 -0.41
CA TYR A 196 -4.86 -14.26 0.44
C TYR A 196 -5.04 -15.58 -0.30
N ALA A 197 -5.94 -15.62 -1.27
CA ALA A 197 -6.14 -16.83 -2.08
C ALA A 197 -4.87 -17.22 -2.86
N TYR A 198 -3.95 -16.27 -3.12
CA TYR A 198 -2.75 -16.50 -3.92
C TYR A 198 -1.44 -16.54 -3.11
N THR A 199 -1.35 -15.79 -2.02
CA THR A 199 -0.12 -15.71 -1.20
C THR A 199 -0.33 -16.55 0.07
N SER A 200 0.41 -17.65 0.21
CA SER A 200 0.33 -18.55 1.38
C SER A 200 0.33 -17.82 2.73
N PRO A 201 -0.31 -18.39 3.77
CA PRO A 201 -0.60 -17.76 5.06
C PRO A 201 0.62 -17.46 5.97
N CYS A 202 1.85 -17.44 5.46
CA CYS A 202 3.07 -17.35 6.26
C CYS A 202 3.51 -15.93 6.63
N ILE A 203 2.69 -14.91 6.39
CA ILE A 203 2.92 -13.58 6.94
C ILE A 203 1.86 -13.36 8.02
N ASP A 204 2.29 -13.32 9.29
CA ASP A 204 1.51 -12.83 10.42
C ASP A 204 1.19 -11.34 10.18
N GLU A 205 0.15 -11.12 9.38
CA GLU A 205 -0.15 -9.85 8.71
C GLU A 205 -1.41 -9.19 9.31
N GLY A 206 -1.57 -9.26 10.63
CA GLY A 206 -2.72 -8.68 11.34
C GLY A 206 -2.66 -7.15 11.43
N THR A 207 -1.51 -6.58 11.75
CA THR A 207 -1.46 -5.20 12.28
C THR A 207 -1.73 -4.09 11.27
N ASP A 208 -1.33 -4.24 10.00
CA ASP A 208 -1.47 -3.17 8.99
C ASP A 208 -2.88 -3.11 8.39
N ARG A 209 -3.50 -4.30 8.26
CA ARG A 209 -4.80 -4.46 7.61
C ARG A 209 -5.94 -4.02 8.50
N ASP A 210 -5.81 -4.35 9.79
CA ASP A 210 -6.78 -3.94 10.78
C ASP A 210 -6.78 -2.42 10.94
N MET A 211 -5.66 -1.74 10.70
CA MET A 211 -5.59 -0.28 10.82
C MET A 211 -6.49 0.44 9.82
N THR A 212 -6.38 0.10 8.52
CA THR A 212 -7.19 0.77 7.47
C THR A 212 -8.67 0.45 7.62
N ARG A 213 -9.01 -0.82 7.90
CA ARG A 213 -10.41 -1.24 8.11
C ARG A 213 -11.03 -0.60 9.35
N THR A 214 -10.32 -0.64 10.49
CA THR A 214 -10.80 -0.05 11.75
C THR A 214 -11.00 1.44 11.59
N PHE A 215 -10.11 2.12 10.87
CA PHE A 215 -10.27 3.55 10.62
C PHE A 215 -11.49 3.85 9.74
N ILE A 216 -11.70 3.10 8.64
CA ILE A 216 -12.88 3.31 7.79
C ILE A 216 -14.16 3.12 8.60
N ILE A 217 -14.24 2.07 9.42
CA ILE A 217 -15.39 1.82 10.30
C ILE A 217 -15.56 2.96 11.31
N PHE A 218 -14.48 3.38 11.98
CA PHE A 218 -14.48 4.49 12.92
C PHE A 218 -14.98 5.79 12.28
N PHE A 219 -14.50 6.08 11.06
CA PHE A 219 -14.95 7.22 10.28
C PHE A 219 -16.44 7.12 9.95
N LEU A 220 -16.90 5.97 9.45
CA LEU A 220 -18.29 5.75 9.04
C LEU A 220 -19.24 5.87 10.24
N VAL A 221 -18.88 5.30 11.39
CA VAL A 221 -19.63 5.41 12.64
C VAL A 221 -19.67 6.85 13.13
N SER A 222 -18.54 7.56 13.14
CA SER A 222 -18.47 8.97 13.57
C SER A 222 -19.27 9.88 12.64
N PHE A 223 -19.19 9.64 11.33
CA PHE A 223 -19.90 10.39 10.30
C PHE A 223 -21.42 10.20 10.41
N LEU A 224 -21.89 8.96 10.58
CA LEU A 224 -23.30 8.66 10.79
C LEU A 224 -23.83 9.21 12.13
N ALA A 225 -22.98 9.22 13.16
CA ALA A 225 -23.30 9.82 14.46
C ALA A 225 -23.31 11.36 14.43
N ARG A 226 -22.93 11.99 13.30
CA ARG A 226 -22.87 13.45 13.11
C ARG A 226 -22.00 14.15 14.16
N THR A 227 -20.91 13.50 14.58
CA THR A 227 -20.00 14.05 15.58
C THR A 227 -18.90 14.88 14.93
N TYR A 228 -18.38 15.89 15.64
CA TYR A 228 -17.20 16.65 15.23
C TYR A 228 -15.95 15.77 15.08
N VAL A 229 -15.96 14.58 15.69
CA VAL A 229 -14.92 13.56 15.56
C VAL A 229 -14.77 13.09 14.11
N ALA A 230 -15.83 13.12 13.30
CA ALA A 230 -15.75 12.76 11.88
C ALA A 230 -14.87 13.74 11.08
N SER A 231 -15.02 15.05 11.32
CA SER A 231 -14.20 16.08 10.67
C SER A 231 -12.72 15.93 11.04
N PHE A 232 -12.47 15.71 12.32
CA PHE A 232 -11.13 15.43 12.84
C PHE A 232 -10.51 14.16 12.21
N ALA A 233 -11.30 13.09 12.07
CA ALA A 233 -10.85 11.86 11.42
C ALA A 233 -10.46 12.11 9.95
N ILE A 234 -11.28 12.85 9.19
CA ILE A 234 -10.97 13.18 7.78
C ILE A 234 -9.62 13.88 7.68
N GLU A 235 -9.35 14.86 8.54
CA GLU A 235 -8.11 15.63 8.54
C GLU A 235 -6.87 14.79 8.84
N MET A 236 -7.01 13.69 9.58
CA MET A 236 -5.92 12.76 9.91
C MET A 236 -5.72 11.64 8.89
N TRP A 237 -6.75 11.34 8.11
CA TRP A 237 -6.73 10.20 7.20
C TRP A 237 -5.56 10.26 6.23
N MET A 238 -5.28 11.43 5.64
CA MET A 238 -4.24 11.57 4.62
C MET A 238 -2.84 11.23 5.15
N GLN A 239 -2.51 11.65 6.37
CA GLN A 239 -1.22 11.35 7.00
C GLN A 239 -1.18 9.88 7.43
N MET A 240 -2.25 9.35 8.01
CA MET A 240 -2.34 7.93 8.39
C MET A 240 -2.20 7.00 7.17
N ALA A 241 -2.86 7.35 6.07
CA ALA A 241 -2.74 6.73 4.76
C ALA A 241 -1.29 6.72 4.26
N GLY A 242 -0.61 7.88 4.34
CA GLY A 242 0.81 7.99 4.00
C GLY A 242 1.72 7.15 4.90
N ILE A 243 1.49 7.15 6.21
CA ILE A 243 2.25 6.38 7.20
C ILE A 243 2.11 4.88 6.93
N SER A 244 0.88 4.37 6.82
CA SER A 244 0.61 2.96 6.48
C SER A 244 1.30 2.59 5.17
N TYR A 245 1.17 3.44 4.15
CA TYR A 245 1.81 3.20 2.87
C TYR A 245 3.35 3.07 2.99
N MET A 246 4.01 3.98 3.71
CA MET A 246 5.45 3.90 3.92
C MET A 246 5.86 2.65 4.69
N LEU A 247 5.11 2.27 5.73
CA LEU A 247 5.36 1.05 6.50
C LEU A 247 5.22 -0.21 5.63
N VAL A 248 4.19 -0.29 4.80
CA VAL A 248 4.00 -1.39 3.83
C VAL A 248 5.22 -1.48 2.91
N ILE A 249 5.67 -0.38 2.30
CA ILE A 249 6.82 -0.43 1.38
C ILE A 249 8.10 -0.83 2.10
N ILE A 250 8.37 -0.24 3.27
CA ILE A 250 9.58 -0.54 4.06
C ILE A 250 9.62 -2.02 4.38
N ARG A 251 8.50 -2.60 4.85
CA ARG A 251 8.37 -4.04 5.11
C ARG A 251 8.65 -4.89 3.87
N LEU A 252 8.08 -4.51 2.73
CA LEU A 252 8.28 -5.23 1.46
C LEU A 252 9.73 -5.18 0.96
N ARG A 253 10.46 -4.10 1.26
CA ARG A 253 11.88 -3.99 0.87
C ARG A 253 12.81 -4.71 1.85
N ILE A 254 12.45 -4.81 3.12
CA ILE A 254 13.26 -5.50 4.14
C ILE A 254 13.02 -7.02 4.12
N GLY A 255 11.76 -7.45 4.01
CA GLY A 255 11.32 -8.84 4.18
C GLY A 255 12.00 -9.92 3.31
N PRO A 256 12.24 -9.72 1.99
CA PRO A 256 12.72 -10.81 1.15
C PRO A 256 14.20 -11.18 1.37
N GLY A 257 14.99 -10.30 2.00
CA GLY A 257 16.41 -10.55 2.28
C GLY A 257 16.65 -11.45 3.50
N TYR A 258 15.75 -11.40 4.49
CA TYR A 258 15.89 -12.18 5.73
C TYR A 258 15.46 -13.65 5.53
N GLN A 259 14.39 -13.87 4.76
CA GLN A 259 13.82 -15.20 4.53
C GLN A 259 14.67 -16.11 3.61
N ARG A 260 15.56 -15.56 2.77
CA ARG A 260 16.47 -16.38 1.94
C ARG A 260 17.64 -16.97 2.73
N LYS A 261 18.00 -16.42 3.88
CA LYS A 261 19.07 -16.97 4.74
C LYS A 261 18.60 -18.11 5.64
N ALA A 262 17.29 -18.32 5.78
CA ALA A 262 16.72 -19.31 6.69
C ALA A 262 16.21 -20.59 6.01
N ARG A 263 16.33 -20.75 4.69
CA ARG A 263 16.13 -22.08 4.06
C ARG A 263 17.47 -22.83 4.04
N PRO A 264 17.71 -23.78 4.96
CA PRO A 264 18.65 -24.85 4.65
C PRO A 264 18.17 -25.47 3.33
N ILE A 265 19.09 -25.61 2.39
CA ILE A 265 18.85 -26.35 1.16
C ILE A 265 18.60 -27.79 1.62
N ILE A 266 17.33 -28.15 1.81
CA ILE A 266 16.94 -29.55 1.90
C ILE A 266 17.15 -30.08 0.48
N LEU A 267 18.36 -30.57 0.23
CA LEU A 267 18.65 -31.39 -0.93
C LEU A 267 17.60 -32.51 -0.91
N PRO A 268 16.86 -32.73 -2.02
CA PRO A 268 16.02 -33.91 -2.10
C PRO A 268 16.92 -35.12 -1.81
N PRO A 269 16.47 -36.09 -1.00
CA PRO A 269 17.24 -37.31 -0.76
C PRO A 269 17.63 -37.87 -2.13
N SER A 270 18.93 -38.06 -2.34
CA SER A 270 19.43 -38.64 -3.57
C SER A 270 18.66 -39.91 -3.83
N LYS A 271 17.80 -39.92 -4.85
CA LYS A 271 17.29 -41.19 -5.38
C LYS A 271 18.53 -41.93 -5.86
N SER A 272 18.99 -42.89 -5.07
CA SER A 272 19.88 -43.94 -5.53
C SER A 272 19.13 -44.69 -6.62
N TYR A 273 19.38 -44.31 -7.87
CA TYR A 273 18.92 -45.09 -9.01
C TYR A 273 19.70 -46.40 -8.93
N ASN A 274 19.08 -47.45 -8.40
CA ASN A 274 19.57 -48.81 -8.58
C ASN A 274 19.53 -49.12 -10.08
N LEU A 275 20.70 -49.09 -10.69
CA LEU A 275 20.95 -49.38 -12.10
C LEU A 275 20.89 -50.90 -12.36
N THR A 276 19.82 -51.57 -11.94
CA THR A 276 19.69 -53.04 -12.05
C THR A 276 18.32 -53.52 -12.52
N THR A 277 17.44 -52.64 -13.02
CA THR A 277 16.12 -53.08 -13.49
C THR A 277 15.66 -52.35 -14.76
N VAL A 278 16.54 -52.27 -15.76
CA VAL A 278 16.15 -52.02 -17.16
C VAL A 278 16.90 -52.99 -18.07
N ILE A 279 16.76 -54.28 -17.79
CA ILE A 279 16.98 -55.35 -18.76
C ILE A 279 15.74 -56.22 -18.70
N THR A 280 14.77 -55.93 -19.56
CA THR A 280 13.86 -56.84 -20.29
C THR A 280 12.65 -56.05 -20.76
N HIS A 281 12.32 -56.20 -22.05
CA HIS A 281 11.21 -55.59 -22.81
C HIS A 281 11.49 -54.27 -23.54
N ASN A 282 12.10 -54.36 -24.72
CA ASN A 282 11.30 -54.36 -25.94
C ASN A 282 12.13 -54.72 -27.18
N TRP A 283 11.78 -55.85 -27.80
CA TRP A 283 12.18 -56.22 -29.14
C TRP A 283 11.23 -55.55 -30.15
N ARG A 284 11.72 -54.59 -30.94
CA ARG A 284 11.32 -54.46 -32.36
C ARG A 284 12.29 -53.59 -33.17
N VAL A 285 13.08 -54.30 -33.96
CA VAL A 285 13.69 -54.01 -35.25
C VAL A 285 13.23 -52.72 -35.95
N SER A 286 14.19 -51.87 -36.33
CA SER A 286 14.34 -51.35 -37.70
C SER A 286 15.80 -50.95 -37.94
N VAL A 287 16.42 -51.67 -38.86
CA VAL A 287 17.81 -51.54 -39.32
C VAL A 287 17.86 -50.59 -40.50
N THR A 288 18.83 -49.67 -40.51
CA THR A 288 19.57 -49.10 -41.67
C THR A 288 20.36 -47.88 -41.16
N SER A 289 21.58 -47.52 -41.55
CA SER A 289 22.79 -48.21 -42.03
C SER A 289 23.90 -47.14 -42.13
N ALA A 290 25.02 -47.35 -41.41
CA ALA A 290 26.41 -46.86 -41.65
C ALA A 290 26.72 -45.33 -41.64
N PRO A 291 28.01 -44.88 -41.58
CA PRO A 291 29.27 -45.59 -41.32
C PRO A 291 30.14 -44.97 -40.18
N ALA A 292 31.23 -45.70 -39.92
CA ALA A 292 32.27 -45.55 -38.90
C ALA A 292 33.05 -44.24 -38.90
N VAL A 293 33.40 -43.77 -37.69
CA VAL A 293 34.56 -42.91 -37.43
C VAL A 293 35.31 -43.45 -36.22
N ASN A 294 36.55 -43.89 -36.48
CA ASN A 294 37.59 -44.19 -35.50
C ASN A 294 37.87 -42.96 -34.63
N THR A 295 37.89 -43.12 -33.31
CA THR A 295 38.78 -42.32 -32.46
C THR A 295 39.35 -43.17 -31.33
N THR A 296 40.66 -43.04 -31.24
CA THR A 296 41.64 -43.71 -30.40
C THR A 296 41.55 -43.27 -28.94
N GLU A 297 41.59 -44.26 -28.05
CA GLU A 297 42.57 -44.38 -26.98
C GLU A 297 43.05 -43.08 -26.28
N TYR A 298 42.50 -42.80 -25.10
CA TYR A 298 43.19 -41.98 -24.09
C TYR A 298 42.75 -42.38 -22.67
N HIS A 299 43.71 -42.80 -21.87
CA HIS A 299 43.60 -43.13 -20.44
C HIS A 299 44.78 -42.42 -19.71
N PRO A 300 44.75 -42.31 -18.37
CA PRO A 300 44.46 -41.11 -17.57
C PRO A 300 45.76 -40.54 -16.92
N PRO A 301 45.79 -39.70 -15.83
CA PRO A 301 45.36 -40.11 -14.47
C PRO A 301 44.95 -38.98 -13.47
N ASN A 302 44.57 -39.41 -12.26
CA ASN A 302 44.63 -38.71 -10.96
C ASN A 302 43.42 -37.88 -10.49
N SER A 303 42.52 -38.56 -9.77
CA SER A 303 41.66 -38.00 -8.72
C SER A 303 42.34 -38.12 -7.36
N PRO A 304 42.28 -37.10 -6.48
CA PRO A 304 42.52 -37.26 -5.06
C PRO A 304 41.22 -37.57 -4.31
N ILE A 305 41.35 -38.56 -3.44
CA ILE A 305 40.41 -39.04 -2.42
C ILE A 305 40.16 -37.90 -1.41
N VAL A 306 38.90 -37.58 -1.15
CA VAL A 306 38.49 -36.76 0.01
C VAL A 306 37.48 -37.57 0.81
N ASP A 307 37.96 -38.05 1.97
CA ASP A 307 37.15 -38.68 3.00
C ASP A 307 36.18 -37.66 3.61
N VAL A 308 34.88 -37.94 3.51
CA VAL A 308 33.84 -37.22 4.24
C VAL A 308 33.49 -38.06 5.47
N SER A 309 34.10 -37.74 6.59
CA SER A 309 33.73 -38.27 7.90
C SER A 309 32.46 -37.58 8.41
N THR A 310 31.38 -38.34 8.35
CA THR A 310 30.07 -38.16 8.98
C THR A 310 30.21 -37.90 10.48
N ASN A 311 29.75 -36.75 10.98
CA ASN A 311 29.41 -36.59 12.40
C ASN A 311 27.95 -36.18 12.54
N ARG A 312 27.20 -37.11 13.10
CA ARG A 312 25.77 -37.11 13.40
C ARG A 312 25.66 -36.60 14.84
N ILE A 313 25.11 -35.41 15.04
CA ILE A 313 24.65 -34.97 16.37
C ILE A 313 23.14 -35.00 16.35
N VAL A 314 22.61 -35.70 17.35
CA VAL A 314 21.22 -36.00 17.62
C VAL A 314 20.61 -34.77 18.30
N ASP A 315 19.52 -34.25 17.73
CA ASP A 315 18.61 -33.33 18.42
C ASP A 315 17.53 -34.16 19.14
N GLU A 316 17.39 -33.94 20.44
CA GLU A 316 16.15 -34.13 21.20
C GLU A 316 15.69 -32.75 21.67
N CYS A 317 14.62 -32.22 21.05
CA CYS A 317 13.53 -31.45 21.65
C CYS A 317 12.51 -31.05 20.58
#